data_AF-A0A2Z6SDV5-F1
#
_entry.id   AF-A0A2Z6SDV5-F1
#
_cell.length_a   1.000
_cell.length_b   1.000
_cell.length_c   1.000
_cell.angle_alpha   90.00
_cell.angle_beta   90.00
_cell.angle_gamma   90.00
#
_symmetry.space_group_name_H-M   'P 1'
#
loop_
_entity.id
_entity.type
_entity.pdbx_description
1 polymer ?
#
loop_
_entity_poly.entity_id
_entity_poly.type
_entity_poly.pdbx_seq_one_letter_code
_entity_poly.pdbx_strand_id
1 'polypeptide(L)'
;MLGLPYMKPLPLLNTTGSDWEYQPDISLKQTLKIEIKEHYKQFLLGKFDKTNIPLYLFLSGTVTGKSRNASEFHKTAINCLSDNEDEELLARIKDAYVFHVSYENRTYLRQKEDDPLQAVGSQMLFNFSEKK
;
A
#
# COMPACT_ATOMS: atom_id res chain seq x y z
N MET A 1 20.98 -12.38 13.81
CA MET A 1 19.60 -12.37 14.32
C MET A 1 18.68 -12.41 13.10
N LEU A 2 18.07 -13.55 12.79
CA LEU A 2 17.12 -13.65 11.67
C LEU A 2 15.82 -12.97 12.12
N GLY A 3 15.44 -11.88 11.45
CA GLY A 3 14.18 -11.17 11.70
C GLY A 3 12.97 -12.02 11.28
N LEU A 4 11.77 -11.58 11.67
CA LEU A 4 10.52 -12.21 11.24
C LEU A 4 10.40 -12.10 9.70
N PRO A 5 10.10 -13.20 8.99
CA PRO A 5 9.97 -13.17 7.54
C PRO A 5 8.74 -12.33 7.15
N TYR A 6 8.91 -11.41 6.20
CA TYR A 6 7.79 -10.66 5.63
C TYR A 6 6.89 -11.60 4.83
N MET A 7 5.59 -11.51 5.07
CA MET A 7 4.59 -12.19 4.27
C MET A 7 3.80 -11.20 3.43
N LYS A 8 3.52 -11.58 2.18
CA LYS A 8 2.66 -10.79 1.32
C LYS A 8 1.28 -10.64 1.98
N PRO A 9 0.75 -9.41 2.12
CA PRO A 9 -0.52 -9.20 2.79
C PRO A 9 -1.67 -9.83 1.98
N LEU A 10 -2.70 -10.31 2.70
CA LEU A 10 -3.94 -10.77 2.09
C LEU A 10 -4.66 -9.60 1.41
N PRO A 11 -5.32 -9.79 0.26
CA PRO A 11 -6.09 -8.72 -0.39
C PRO A 11 -7.18 -8.14 0.52
N LEU A 12 -7.42 -6.82 0.44
CA LEU A 12 -8.51 -6.16 1.16
C LEU A 12 -9.89 -6.45 0.54
N LEU A 13 -9.93 -6.91 -0.71
CA LEU A 13 -11.14 -7.38 -1.37
C LEU A 13 -11.21 -8.92 -1.27
N ASN A 14 -12.26 -9.44 -0.61
CA ASN A 14 -12.46 -10.88 -0.40
C ASN A 14 -13.79 -11.39 -0.98
N THR A 15 -14.30 -10.72 -2.01
CA THR A 15 -15.54 -11.07 -2.72
C THR A 15 -15.23 -11.59 -4.12
N THR A 16 -16.23 -12.18 -4.77
CA THR A 16 -16.18 -12.54 -6.20
C THR A 16 -15.67 -11.36 -7.02
N GLY A 17 -14.60 -11.58 -7.79
CA GLY A 17 -13.90 -10.52 -8.55
C GLY A 17 -12.54 -10.11 -8.00
N SER A 18 -12.11 -10.64 -6.84
CA SER A 18 -10.73 -10.46 -6.32
C SER A 18 -9.64 -10.94 -7.29
N ASP A 19 -9.98 -11.87 -8.18
CA ASP A 19 -9.03 -12.47 -9.11
C ASP A 19 -9.12 -11.86 -10.52
N TRP A 20 -10.04 -10.93 -10.74
CA TRP A 20 -10.19 -10.26 -12.03
C TRP A 20 -8.98 -9.38 -12.32
N GLU A 21 -8.58 -9.30 -13.59
CA GLU A 21 -7.50 -8.42 -14.00
C GLU A 21 -7.81 -6.97 -13.61
N TYR A 22 -6.89 -6.36 -12.87
CA TYR A 22 -7.06 -4.99 -12.41
C TYR A 22 -6.74 -3.99 -13.52
N GLN A 23 -7.71 -3.12 -13.83
CA GLN A 23 -7.61 -2.14 -14.90
C GLN A 23 -7.75 -0.73 -14.31
N PRO A 24 -6.65 -0.10 -13.86
CA PRO A 24 -6.70 1.28 -13.39
C PRO A 24 -6.81 2.22 -14.59
N ASP A 25 -7.48 3.35 -14.36
CA ASP A 25 -7.61 4.42 -15.34
C ASP A 25 -6.22 4.92 -15.81
N ILE A 26 -6.10 5.23 -17.10
CA ILE A 26 -4.83 5.68 -17.70
C ILE A 26 -4.37 7.00 -17.07
N SER A 27 -5.30 7.92 -16.78
CA SER A 27 -4.97 9.18 -16.13
C SER A 27 -4.44 8.98 -14.71
N LEU A 28 -4.97 7.98 -13.98
CA LEU A 28 -4.47 7.62 -12.65
C LEU A 28 -3.02 7.14 -12.73
N LYS A 29 -2.68 6.31 -13.71
CA LYS A 29 -1.29 5.84 -13.89
C LYS A 29 -0.32 7.00 -14.11
N GLN A 30 -0.69 7.96 -14.97
CA GLN A 30 0.15 9.12 -15.28
C GLN A 30 0.35 10.03 -14.06
N THR A 31 -0.75 10.37 -13.36
CA THR A 31 -0.68 11.17 -12.14
C THR A 31 0.17 10.49 -11.08
N LEU A 32 -0.07 9.20 -10.83
CA LEU A 32 0.68 8.43 -9.84
C LEU A 32 2.18 8.38 -10.16
N LYS A 33 2.53 8.21 -11.44
CA LYS A 33 3.92 8.22 -11.92
C LYS A 33 4.63 9.54 -11.58
N ILE A 34 3.98 10.69 -11.79
CA ILE A 34 4.53 12.01 -11.48
C ILE A 34 4.73 12.16 -9.97
N GLU A 35 3.71 11.86 -9.18
CA GLU A 35 3.76 12.03 -7.72
C GLU A 35 4.81 11.12 -7.05
N ILE A 36 4.92 9.86 -7.49
CA ILE A 36 5.94 8.95 -6.95
C ILE A 36 7.35 9.45 -7.26
N LYS A 37 7.58 9.98 -8.47
CA LYS A 37 8.88 10.53 -8.85
C LYS A 37 9.23 11.78 -8.06
N GLU A 38 8.26 12.68 -7.88
CA GLU A 38 8.49 13.89 -7.10
C GLU A 38 8.77 13.54 -5.64
N HIS A 39 8.01 12.62 -5.04
CA HIS A 39 8.30 12.11 -3.71
C HIS A 39 9.71 11.52 -3.60
N TYR A 40 10.14 10.72 -4.59
CA TYR A 40 11.49 10.16 -4.61
C TYR A 40 12.58 11.23 -4.70
N LYS A 41 12.37 12.27 -5.49
CA LYS A 41 13.27 13.42 -5.58
C LYS A 41 13.38 14.14 -4.23
N GLN A 42 12.27 14.36 -3.53
CA GLN A 42 12.30 14.96 -2.19
C GLN A 42 13.01 14.05 -1.16
N PHE A 43 12.80 12.73 -1.25
CA PHE A 43 13.53 11.73 -0.47
C PHE A 43 15.06 11.87 -0.66
N LEU A 44 15.53 11.95 -1.90
CA LEU A 44 16.96 12.11 -2.21
C LEU A 44 17.54 13.43 -1.68
N LEU A 45 16.72 14.48 -1.58
CA LEU A 45 17.10 15.77 -0.98
C LEU A 45 17.03 15.77 0.56
N GLY A 46 16.65 14.65 1.19
CA GLY A 46 16.50 14.53 2.64
C GLY A 46 15.29 15.28 3.20
N LYS A 47 14.27 15.57 2.36
CA LYS A 47 13.07 16.32 2.75
C LYS A 47 11.92 15.37 3.07
N PHE A 48 11.71 15.17 4.37
CA PHE A 48 10.71 14.22 4.92
C PHE A 48 9.59 14.91 5.71
N ASP A 49 9.39 16.20 5.50
CA ASP A 49 8.29 16.89 6.16
C ASP A 49 6.92 16.38 5.66
N LYS A 50 5.86 16.75 6.39
CA LYS A 50 4.48 16.36 6.09
C LYS A 50 3.99 16.86 4.72
N THR A 51 4.67 17.81 4.09
CA THR A 51 4.29 18.35 2.78
C THR A 51 4.86 17.55 1.62
N ASN A 52 5.95 16.80 1.86
CA ASN A 52 6.65 16.03 0.84
C ASN A 52 6.34 14.53 0.87
N ILE A 53 5.64 14.04 1.90
CA ILE A 53 5.18 12.64 1.97
C ILE A 53 3.76 12.56 1.39
N PRO A 54 3.55 11.86 0.27
CA PRO A 54 2.25 11.80 -0.38
C PRO A 54 1.26 10.95 0.42
N LEU A 55 0.02 11.44 0.54
CA LEU A 55 -1.10 10.68 1.07
C LEU A 55 -2.12 10.43 -0.04
N TYR A 56 -2.35 9.16 -0.38
CA TYR A 56 -3.30 8.75 -1.41
C TYR A 56 -4.62 8.34 -0.78
N LEU A 57 -5.71 9.03 -1.13
CA LEU A 57 -7.07 8.73 -0.62
C LEU A 57 -7.96 8.19 -1.74
N PHE A 58 -8.55 7.03 -1.53
CA PHE A 58 -9.58 6.47 -2.40
C PHE A 58 -10.98 6.81 -1.86
N LEU A 59 -11.60 7.85 -2.41
CA LEU A 59 -12.93 8.32 -2.01
C LEU A 59 -13.99 7.96 -3.05
N SER A 60 -14.94 7.11 -2.69
CA SER A 60 -16.03 6.71 -3.57
C SER A 60 -17.14 5.96 -2.81
N GLY A 61 -18.30 5.77 -3.45
CA GLY A 61 -19.45 5.05 -2.88
C GLY A 61 -19.15 3.58 -2.56
N THR A 62 -20.09 2.90 -1.90
CA THR A 62 -19.99 1.44 -1.66
C THR A 62 -19.87 0.67 -2.99
N VAL A 63 -19.11 -0.43 -3.00
CA VAL A 63 -18.98 -1.34 -4.17
C VAL A 63 -18.32 -0.71 -5.41
N THR A 64 -17.65 0.43 -5.28
CA THR A 64 -16.94 1.10 -6.39
C THR A 64 -15.44 0.73 -6.50
N GLY A 65 -15.01 -0.33 -5.79
CA GLY A 65 -13.65 -0.84 -5.92
C GLY A 65 -12.58 -0.18 -5.04
N LYS A 66 -12.94 0.55 -3.97
CA LYS A 66 -11.97 1.15 -3.02
C LYS A 66 -10.94 0.15 -2.49
N SER A 67 -11.42 -0.95 -1.90
CA SER A 67 -10.56 -1.99 -1.33
C SER A 67 -9.69 -2.66 -2.41
N ARG A 68 -10.19 -2.73 -3.66
CA ARG A 68 -9.42 -3.23 -4.80
C ARG A 68 -8.30 -2.27 -5.18
N ASN A 69 -8.61 -0.97 -5.34
CA ASN A 69 -7.61 0.05 -5.65
C ASN A 69 -6.49 0.09 -4.59
N ALA A 70 -6.86 0.03 -3.31
CA ALA A 70 -5.88 -0.01 -2.22
C ALA A 70 -5.03 -1.30 -2.25
N SER A 71 -5.65 -2.47 -2.50
CA SER A 71 -4.91 -3.75 -2.60
C SER A 71 -3.94 -3.81 -3.77
N GLU A 72 -4.31 -3.19 -4.90
CA GLU A 72 -3.52 -3.20 -6.13
C GLU A 72 -2.54 -2.01 -6.21
N PHE A 73 -2.55 -1.11 -5.24
CA PHE A 73 -1.82 0.15 -5.29
C PHE A 73 -0.31 -0.05 -5.51
N HIS A 74 0.31 -0.95 -4.74
CA HIS A 74 1.73 -1.25 -4.87
C HIS A 74 2.09 -1.82 -6.25
N LYS A 75 1.31 -2.77 -6.76
CA LYS A 75 1.50 -3.32 -8.11
C LYS A 75 1.30 -2.23 -9.18
N THR A 76 0.33 -1.35 -8.97
CA THR A 76 0.06 -0.21 -9.86
C THR A 76 1.24 0.76 -9.87
N ALA A 77 1.80 1.09 -8.71
CA ALA A 77 2.99 1.92 -8.58
C ALA A 77 4.21 1.35 -9.34
N ILE A 78 4.47 0.04 -9.20
CA ILE A 78 5.50 -0.66 -9.98
C ILE A 78 5.22 -0.52 -11.49
N ASN A 79 4.01 -0.85 -11.93
CA ASN A 79 3.63 -0.81 -13.34
C ASN A 79 3.75 0.59 -13.95
N CYS A 80 3.47 1.66 -13.18
CA CYS A 80 3.62 3.04 -13.64
C CYS A 80 5.08 3.44 -13.90
N LEU A 81 6.02 2.75 -13.27
CA LEU A 81 7.45 3.01 -13.36
C LEU A 81 8.18 2.07 -14.31
N SER A 82 7.56 0.95 -14.72
CA SER A 82 8.16 -0.08 -15.58
C SER A 82 8.67 0.44 -16.93
N ASP A 83 8.10 1.54 -17.44
CA ASP A 83 8.45 2.12 -18.74
C ASP A 83 9.61 3.14 -18.65
N ASN A 84 10.26 3.31 -17.49
CA ASN A 84 11.25 4.38 -17.24
C ASN A 84 12.64 3.88 -16.79
N GLU A 85 13.61 4.78 -16.93
CA GLU A 85 15.05 4.64 -16.64
C GLU A 85 15.45 4.66 -15.15
N ASP A 86 14.56 5.01 -14.22
CA ASP A 86 14.89 5.12 -12.78
C ASP A 86 14.89 3.73 -12.09
N GLU A 87 15.90 2.91 -12.42
CA GLU A 87 16.07 1.55 -11.89
C GLU A 87 16.13 1.51 -10.36
N GLU A 88 16.74 2.51 -9.72
CA GLU A 88 16.85 2.58 -8.26
C GLU A 88 15.49 2.78 -7.59
N LEU A 89 14.69 3.71 -8.10
CA LEU A 89 13.33 3.96 -7.59
C LEU A 89 12.46 2.71 -7.77
N LEU A 90 12.54 2.07 -8.94
CA LEU A 90 11.80 0.85 -9.23
C LEU A 90 12.19 -0.28 -8.28
N ALA A 91 13.49 -0.48 -8.03
CA ALA A 91 13.99 -1.49 -7.09
C ALA A 91 13.48 -1.21 -5.67
N ARG A 92 13.58 0.04 -5.18
CA ARG A 92 13.09 0.44 -3.86
C ARG A 92 11.60 0.18 -3.68
N ILE A 93 10.80 0.47 -4.70
CA ILE A 93 9.35 0.22 -4.63
C ILE A 93 9.06 -1.28 -4.67
N LYS A 94 9.76 -2.07 -5.49
CA LYS A 94 9.60 -3.54 -5.51
C LYS A 94 9.95 -4.19 -4.18
N ASP A 95 10.97 -3.68 -3.50
CA ASP A 95 11.45 -4.21 -2.22
C ASP A 95 10.73 -3.63 -0.99
N ALA A 96 9.75 -2.73 -1.20
CA ALA A 96 9.02 -2.09 -0.10
C ALA A 96 8.13 -3.10 0.65
N TYR A 97 8.15 -3.01 1.98
CA TYR A 97 7.18 -3.72 2.82
C TYR A 97 5.79 -3.09 2.66
N VAL A 98 4.79 -3.92 2.35
CA VAL A 98 3.39 -3.50 2.19
C VAL A 98 2.55 -4.13 3.30
N PHE A 99 1.79 -3.28 3.99
CA PHE A 99 0.86 -3.70 5.02
C PHE A 99 -0.56 -3.35 4.59
N HIS A 100 -1.42 -4.36 4.52
CA HIS A 100 -2.86 -4.15 4.46
C HIS A 100 -3.38 -4.12 5.89
N VAL A 101 -3.72 -2.92 6.36
CA VAL A 101 -4.34 -2.70 7.69
C VAL A 101 -5.82 -2.43 7.44
N SER A 102 -6.66 -3.25 8.06
CA SER A 102 -8.12 -3.17 7.90
C SER A 102 -8.76 -3.38 9.26
N TYR A 103 -9.78 -2.59 9.58
CA TYR A 103 -10.63 -2.83 10.76
C TYR A 103 -12.02 -3.32 10.39
N GLU A 104 -12.18 -3.79 9.15
CA GLU A 104 -13.39 -4.41 8.64
C GLU A 104 -13.27 -5.95 8.76
N ASN A 105 -14.40 -6.63 8.97
CA ASN A 105 -14.55 -8.10 8.86
C ASN A 105 -13.38 -8.95 9.42
N ARG A 106 -13.52 -9.43 10.67
CA ARG A 106 -12.59 -10.31 11.40
C ARG A 106 -11.30 -9.66 11.93
N THR A 107 -11.02 -8.39 11.59
CA THR A 107 -9.89 -7.60 12.15
C THR A 107 -10.37 -6.37 12.93
N TYR A 108 -11.52 -6.49 13.61
CA TYR A 108 -12.10 -5.40 14.41
C TYR A 108 -11.12 -4.91 15.49
N LEU A 109 -11.22 -3.62 15.82
CA LEU A 109 -10.55 -3.04 16.99
C LEU A 109 -10.89 -3.85 18.23
N ARG A 110 -9.85 -4.33 18.92
CA ARG A 110 -10.01 -5.04 20.19
C ARG A 110 -10.30 -4.03 21.29
N GLN A 111 -11.04 -4.43 22.32
CA GLN A 111 -11.36 -3.58 23.48
C GLN A 111 -10.14 -3.02 24.25
N LYS A 112 -8.93 -3.46 23.94
CA LYS A 112 -7.68 -2.97 24.55
C LYS A 112 -6.84 -2.11 23.60
N GLU A 113 -7.34 -1.85 22.40
CA GLU A 113 -6.70 -1.01 21.38
C GLU A 113 -7.27 0.41 21.45
N ASP A 114 -7.16 1.03 22.63
CA ASP A 114 -7.64 2.39 22.86
C ASP A 114 -6.72 3.45 22.21
N ASP A 115 -5.47 3.07 21.90
CA ASP A 115 -4.52 3.88 21.13
C ASP A 115 -4.52 3.47 19.64
N PRO A 116 -4.89 4.38 18.70
CA PRO A 116 -4.88 4.09 17.27
C PRO A 116 -3.52 3.67 16.72
N LEU A 117 -2.42 4.20 17.27
CA LEU A 117 -1.07 3.84 16.81
C LEU A 117 -0.73 2.41 17.20
N GLN A 118 -1.03 2.03 18.44
CA GLN A 118 -0.91 0.66 18.91
C GLN A 118 -1.77 -0.31 18.09
N ALA A 119 -3.00 0.07 17.73
CA ALA A 119 -3.87 -0.75 16.90
C ALA A 119 -3.24 -1.03 15.52
N VAL A 120 -2.77 0.02 14.85
CA VAL A 120 -2.15 -0.08 13.51
C VAL A 120 -0.87 -0.90 13.59
N GLY A 121 0.00 -0.61 14.57
CA GLY A 121 1.25 -1.33 14.77
C GLY A 121 1.02 -2.82 15.04
N SER A 122 0.02 -3.16 15.86
CA SER A 122 -0.32 -4.56 16.16
C SER A 122 -0.77 -5.33 14.92
N GLN A 123 -1.56 -4.70 14.04
CA GLN A 123 -1.93 -5.32 12.77
C GLN A 123 -0.75 -5.46 11.81
N MET A 124 0.13 -4.46 11.71
CA MET A 124 1.34 -4.56 10.89
C MET A 124 2.24 -5.71 11.35
N LEU A 125 2.37 -5.92 12.66
CA LEU A 125 3.12 -7.05 13.23
C LEU A 125 2.49 -8.41 12.92
N PHE A 126 1.15 -8.48 12.82
CA PHE A 126 0.46 -9.71 12.44
C PHE A 126 0.88 -10.18 11.03
N ASN A 127 1.12 -9.24 10.10
CA ASN A 127 1.60 -9.55 8.75
C ASN A 127 3.04 -10.10 8.72
N PHE A 128 3.78 -10.03 9.83
CA PHE A 128 5.09 -10.67 10.00
C PHE A 128 5.01 -12.01 10.74
N SER A 129 3.84 -12.42 11.26
CA SER A 129 3.74 -13.46 12.30
C SER A 129 2.87 -14.69 12.00
N GLU A 130 2.20 -14.84 10.85
CA GLU A 130 1.39 -16.05 10.60
C GLU A 130 2.12 -17.14 9.82
N LYS A 131 2.78 -18.07 10.52
CA LYS A 131 2.79 -19.46 10.02
C LYS A 131 1.36 -20.00 10.14
N LYS A 132 0.66 -20.14 9.03
CA LYS A 132 -0.48 -21.07 8.94
C LYS A 132 0.02 -22.47 8.57
#